data_AF-A0A2V9RE21-F1
#
_entry.id   AF-A0A2V9RE21-F1
#
_cell.length_a   1.000
_cell.length_b   1.000
_cell.length_c   1.000
_cell.angle_alpha   90.00
_cell.angle_beta   90.00
_cell.angle_gamma   90.00
#
_symmetry.space_group_name_H-M   'P 1'
#
loop_
_entity.id
_entity.type
_entity.pdbx_description
1 polymer ?
#
loop_
_entity_poly.entity_id
_entity_poly.type
_entity_poly.pdbx_seq_one_letter_code
_entity_poly.pdbx_strand_id
1 'polypeptide(L)'
;MGNKKNYIREEIVKNRRGFIQTTLAGTAGLVFSRTSGISAATAQSVDSRVEILLDEPIGTISHNLYGHFTEHLGGTIYDGVWVGAKSKIPNFDGIRKELVEQMRKIKAPVVRYPGGCFADSYDWRDGIGPSDQRPRRTNFWLGAENDKSPASHKY
;
A
#
# COMPACT_ATOMS: atom_id res chain seq x y z
N MET A 1 -76.77 11.37 -21.81
CA MET A 1 -75.66 11.42 -22.79
C MET A 1 -74.69 12.54 -22.40
N GLY A 2 -73.87 12.30 -21.38
CA GLY A 2 -72.85 13.27 -20.91
C GLY A 2 -71.60 13.18 -21.77
N ASN A 3 -71.09 14.34 -22.17
CA ASN A 3 -70.32 14.58 -23.39
C ASN A 3 -68.85 14.10 -23.29
N LYS A 4 -68.53 12.87 -23.76
CA LYS A 4 -67.14 12.34 -23.85
C LYS A 4 -66.18 13.27 -24.62
N LYS A 5 -66.68 14.13 -25.53
CA LYS A 5 -65.87 15.12 -26.26
C LYS A 5 -65.28 16.24 -25.38
N ASN A 6 -65.92 16.56 -24.26
CA ASN A 6 -65.43 17.63 -23.36
C ASN A 6 -64.26 17.13 -22.49
N TYR A 7 -64.29 15.86 -22.07
CA TYR A 7 -63.22 15.24 -21.27
C TYR A 7 -61.90 15.17 -22.05
N ILE A 8 -61.95 14.71 -23.31
CA ILE A 8 -60.75 14.60 -24.17
C ILE A 8 -60.17 15.97 -24.53
N ARG A 9 -61.02 17.01 -24.70
CA ARG A 9 -60.54 18.38 -24.96
C ARG A 9 -59.84 19.00 -23.74
N GLU A 10 -60.34 18.79 -22.53
CA GLU A 10 -59.69 19.29 -21.31
C GLU A 10 -58.36 18.59 -21.03
N GLU A 11 -58.27 17.28 -21.31
CA GLU A 11 -57.06 16.47 -21.10
C GLU A 11 -55.94 16.85 -22.08
N ILE A 12 -56.27 17.08 -23.36
CA ILE A 12 -55.32 17.52 -24.40
C ILE A 12 -54.80 18.95 -24.13
N VAL A 13 -55.65 19.86 -23.62
CA VAL A 13 -55.25 21.24 -23.30
C VAL A 13 -54.36 21.30 -22.05
N LYS A 14 -54.61 20.45 -21.03
CA LYS A 14 -53.71 20.30 -19.87
C LYS A 14 -52.32 19.80 -20.27
N ASN A 15 -52.23 18.84 -21.19
CA ASN A 15 -50.95 18.24 -21.60
C ASN A 15 -50.08 19.19 -22.45
N ARG A 16 -50.69 20.07 -23.27
CA ARG A 16 -49.96 21.08 -24.07
C ARG A 16 -49.40 22.24 -23.23
N ARG A 17 -50.15 22.70 -22.22
CA ARG A 17 -49.69 23.74 -21.29
C ARG A 17 -48.57 23.23 -20.39
N GLY A 18 -48.67 21.98 -19.93
CA GLY A 18 -47.60 21.29 -19.22
C GLY A 18 -46.33 21.16 -20.05
N PHE A 19 -46.44 20.72 -21.32
CA PHE A 19 -45.28 20.57 -22.20
C PHE A 19 -44.57 21.91 -22.51
N ILE A 20 -45.33 22.99 -22.74
CA ILE A 20 -44.76 24.34 -22.95
C ILE A 20 -44.12 24.88 -21.66
N GLN A 21 -44.73 24.65 -20.49
CA GLN A 21 -44.13 25.03 -19.20
C GLN A 21 -42.86 24.23 -18.89
N THR A 22 -42.83 22.92 -19.15
CA THR A 22 -41.64 22.07 -18.95
C THR A 22 -40.51 22.41 -19.93
N THR A 23 -40.86 22.77 -21.18
CA THR A 23 -39.86 23.21 -22.17
C THR A 23 -39.30 24.59 -21.81
N LEU A 24 -40.15 25.56 -21.40
CA LEU A 24 -39.69 26.88 -20.94
C LEU A 24 -38.85 26.80 -19.66
N ALA A 25 -39.20 25.92 -18.71
CA ALA A 25 -38.42 25.70 -17.49
C ALA A 25 -37.05 25.07 -17.79
N GLY A 26 -36.98 24.13 -18.75
CA GLY A 26 -35.73 23.51 -19.19
C GLY A 26 -34.79 24.49 -19.89
N THR A 27 -35.30 25.35 -20.77
CA THR A 27 -34.49 26.36 -21.46
C THR A 27 -34.12 27.52 -20.53
N ALA A 28 -35.02 27.94 -19.63
CA ALA A 28 -34.71 28.92 -18.60
C ALA A 28 -33.62 28.39 -17.66
N GLY A 29 -33.68 27.13 -17.23
CA GLY A 29 -32.63 26.50 -16.42
C GLY A 29 -31.26 26.49 -17.10
N LEU A 30 -31.20 26.14 -18.39
CA LEU A 30 -29.95 26.15 -19.17
C LEU A 30 -29.40 27.56 -19.45
N VAL A 31 -30.26 28.56 -19.59
CA VAL A 31 -29.85 29.97 -19.73
C VAL A 31 -29.46 30.58 -18.38
N PHE A 32 -30.14 30.21 -17.29
CA PHE A 32 -29.78 30.64 -15.93
C PHE A 32 -28.47 30.01 -15.45
N SER A 33 -28.14 28.78 -15.88
CA SER A 33 -26.83 28.16 -15.63
C SER A 33 -25.70 28.78 -16.47
N ARG A 34 -26.01 29.54 -17.54
CA ARG A 34 -25.01 30.28 -18.32
C ARG A 34 -24.73 31.68 -17.76
N THR A 35 -25.68 32.28 -17.03
CA THR A 35 -25.55 33.63 -16.45
C THR A 35 -25.29 33.63 -14.95
N SER A 36 -25.68 32.56 -14.24
CA SER A 36 -25.22 32.32 -12.88
C SER A 36 -23.85 31.72 -12.99
N GLY A 37 -22.82 32.51 -12.68
CA GLY A 37 -21.46 32.04 -12.57
C GLY A 37 -21.39 30.88 -11.57
N ILE A 38 -21.61 29.66 -12.06
CA ILE A 38 -20.84 28.52 -11.58
C ILE A 38 -19.44 28.88 -12.05
N SER A 39 -18.76 29.69 -11.24
CA SER A 39 -17.31 29.73 -11.25
C SER A 39 -16.94 28.27 -11.14
N ALA A 40 -16.55 27.66 -12.27
CA ALA A 40 -15.71 26.48 -12.22
C ALA A 40 -14.66 26.87 -11.20
N ALA A 41 -14.66 26.21 -10.03
CA ALA A 41 -13.66 26.47 -9.02
C ALA A 41 -12.34 26.27 -9.76
N THR A 42 -11.71 27.36 -10.17
CA THR A 42 -10.43 27.31 -10.84
C THR A 42 -9.55 26.74 -9.77
N ALA A 43 -9.16 25.48 -9.92
CA ALA A 43 -8.19 24.86 -9.05
C ALA A 43 -7.00 25.83 -9.03
N GLN A 44 -6.86 26.56 -7.93
CA GLN A 44 -5.74 27.48 -7.75
C GLN A 44 -4.53 26.57 -7.67
N SER A 45 -3.70 26.58 -8.71
CA SER A 45 -2.43 25.88 -8.65
C SER A 45 -1.66 26.51 -7.51
N VAL A 46 -1.35 25.74 -6.48
CA VAL A 46 -0.50 26.20 -5.40
C VAL A 46 0.87 26.47 -6.02
N ASP A 47 1.26 27.75 -6.10
CA ASP A 47 2.57 28.11 -6.61
C ASP A 47 3.63 27.56 -5.66
N SER A 48 4.58 26.79 -6.20
CA SER A 48 5.63 26.13 -5.43
C SER A 48 6.97 26.42 -6.07
N ARG A 49 7.91 26.92 -5.27
CA ARG A 49 9.24 27.32 -5.73
C ARG A 49 10.32 26.54 -4.98
N VAL A 50 11.24 25.93 -5.73
CA VAL A 50 12.43 25.25 -5.21
C VAL A 50 13.67 25.96 -5.75
N GLU A 51 14.59 26.33 -4.88
CA GLU A 51 15.93 26.81 -5.24
C GLU A 51 16.97 25.75 -4.89
N ILE A 52 18.00 25.62 -5.75
CA ILE A 52 19.14 24.73 -5.52
C ILE A 52 20.38 25.60 -5.43
N LEU A 53 20.99 25.66 -4.25
CA LEU A 53 22.20 26.44 -3.97
C LEU A 53 23.42 25.53 -4.09
N LEU A 54 24.06 25.53 -5.26
CA LEU A 54 25.18 24.61 -5.56
C LEU A 54 26.48 24.96 -4.81
N ASP A 55 26.63 26.21 -4.39
CA ASP A 55 27.82 26.73 -3.71
C ASP A 55 27.72 26.68 -2.16
N GLU A 56 26.66 26.07 -1.63
CA GLU A 56 26.38 25.95 -0.19
C GLU A 56 26.33 24.48 0.27
N PRO A 57 27.46 23.74 0.26
CA PRO A 57 27.47 22.34 0.69
C PRO A 57 27.26 22.21 2.20
N ILE A 58 26.27 21.40 2.61
CA ILE A 58 25.95 21.15 4.04
C ILE A 58 26.66 19.92 4.64
N GLY A 59 27.10 18.97 3.80
CA GLY A 59 27.77 17.76 4.26
C GLY A 59 27.69 16.61 3.26
N THR A 60 28.41 15.53 3.55
CA THR A 60 28.38 14.30 2.75
C THR A 60 27.23 13.41 3.19
N ILE A 61 26.37 13.02 2.25
CA ILE A 61 25.34 12.01 2.49
C ILE A 61 26.04 10.65 2.65
N SER A 62 26.02 10.10 3.85
CA SER A 62 26.59 8.79 4.14
C SER A 62 25.87 7.70 3.33
N HIS A 63 26.64 6.80 2.70
CA HIS A 63 26.08 5.64 2.00
C HIS A 63 25.22 4.75 2.92
N ASN A 64 25.57 4.69 4.22
CA ASN A 64 24.85 3.91 5.22
C ASN A 64 23.46 4.48 5.57
N LEU A 65 23.11 5.68 5.09
CA LEU A 65 21.74 6.20 5.20
C LEU A 65 20.73 5.27 4.51
N TYR A 66 21.15 4.58 3.46
CA TYR A 66 20.35 3.59 2.73
C TYR A 66 20.47 2.18 3.33
N GLY A 67 20.74 2.08 4.64
CA GLY A 67 20.84 0.83 5.37
C GLY A 67 19.53 0.04 5.41
N HIS A 68 19.66 -1.28 5.54
CA HIS A 68 18.54 -2.20 5.67
C HIS A 68 18.49 -2.82 7.06
N PHE A 69 17.33 -3.39 7.37
CA PHE A 69 17.08 -4.07 8.63
C PHE A 69 16.33 -5.37 8.35
N THR A 70 16.78 -6.45 8.99
CA THR A 70 16.13 -7.76 8.93
C THR A 70 16.10 -8.39 10.32
N GLU A 71 14.94 -8.96 10.66
CA GLU A 71 14.62 -9.54 11.95
C GLU A 71 14.00 -10.91 11.72
N HIS A 72 14.20 -11.82 12.68
CA HIS A 72 13.41 -13.04 12.78
C HIS A 72 11.95 -12.71 13.11
N LEU A 73 11.21 -12.27 12.09
CA LEU A 73 9.82 -11.86 12.18
C LEU A 73 9.07 -12.40 10.97
N GLY A 74 8.05 -13.22 11.22
CA GLY A 74 7.24 -13.84 10.17
C GLY A 74 8.09 -14.56 9.12
N GLY A 75 7.81 -14.27 7.84
CA GLY A 75 8.53 -14.84 6.69
C GLY A 75 9.75 -14.02 6.23
N THR A 76 10.26 -13.09 7.04
CA THR A 76 11.40 -12.23 6.64
C THR A 76 12.68 -13.05 6.49
N ILE A 77 13.07 -13.81 7.52
CA ILE A 77 14.25 -14.67 7.46
C ILE A 77 13.92 -15.97 6.75
N TYR A 78 13.06 -16.80 7.34
CA TYR A 78 12.63 -18.05 6.70
C TYR A 78 11.65 -17.76 5.59
N ASP A 79 11.85 -18.39 4.44
CA ASP A 79 11.20 -18.10 3.15
C ASP A 79 11.77 -16.86 2.45
N GLY A 80 11.86 -15.71 3.12
CA GLY A 80 12.39 -14.47 2.52
C GLY A 80 13.88 -14.52 2.19
N VAL A 81 14.74 -14.57 3.21
CA VAL A 81 16.20 -14.64 3.08
C VAL A 81 16.68 -16.07 2.89
N TRP A 82 16.33 -16.95 3.84
CA TRP A 82 16.74 -18.34 3.91
C TRP A 82 15.64 -19.25 3.37
N VAL A 83 15.96 -19.94 2.28
CA VAL A 83 15.10 -20.95 1.66
C VAL A 83 15.59 -22.38 1.91
N GLY A 84 16.80 -22.54 2.45
CA GLY A 84 17.44 -23.82 2.73
C GLY A 84 18.33 -24.33 1.58
N ALA A 85 19.50 -24.89 1.91
CA ALA A 85 20.52 -25.27 0.92
C ALA A 85 20.05 -26.32 -0.10
N LYS A 86 19.13 -27.21 0.31
CA LYS A 86 18.54 -28.25 -0.57
C LYS A 86 17.21 -27.83 -1.20
N SER A 87 16.85 -26.55 -1.11
CA SER A 87 15.59 -26.04 -1.66
C SER A 87 15.57 -26.09 -3.19
N LYS A 88 14.38 -26.27 -3.75
CA LYS A 88 14.15 -26.11 -5.20
C LYS A 88 14.22 -24.64 -5.63
N ILE A 89 14.09 -23.70 -4.69
CA ILE A 89 14.25 -22.28 -4.96
C ILE A 89 15.75 -22.00 -5.18
N PRO A 90 16.14 -21.32 -6.28
CA PRO A 90 17.53 -20.99 -6.54
C PRO A 90 18.17 -20.25 -5.36
N ASN A 91 19.31 -20.76 -4.90
CA ASN A 91 19.96 -20.26 -3.69
C ASN A 91 21.50 -20.38 -3.76
N PHE A 92 22.15 -19.57 -2.93
CA PHE A 92 23.57 -19.69 -2.58
C PHE A 92 23.63 -20.20 -1.13
N ASP A 93 23.99 -21.48 -0.95
CA ASP A 93 24.09 -22.13 0.36
C ASP A 93 22.87 -21.94 1.27
N GLY A 94 21.68 -21.88 0.67
CA GLY A 94 20.39 -21.69 1.34
C GLY A 94 19.88 -20.25 1.38
N ILE A 95 20.68 -19.26 1.01
CA ILE A 95 20.24 -17.88 0.85
C ILE A 95 19.63 -17.70 -0.55
N ARG A 96 18.40 -17.17 -0.63
CA ARG A 96 17.68 -16.96 -1.89
C ARG A 96 18.54 -16.16 -2.88
N LYS A 97 18.80 -16.74 -4.06
CA LYS A 97 19.67 -16.14 -5.09
C LYS A 97 19.14 -14.79 -5.57
N GLU A 98 17.84 -14.71 -5.84
CA GLU A 98 17.20 -13.48 -6.32
C GLU A 98 17.39 -12.33 -5.33
N LEU A 99 17.25 -12.56 -4.02
CA LEU A 99 17.48 -11.54 -3.00
C LEU A 99 18.90 -10.97 -3.11
N VAL A 100 19.90 -11.84 -3.18
CA VAL A 100 21.32 -11.44 -3.29
C VAL A 100 21.55 -10.61 -4.56
N GLU A 101 20.95 -11.00 -5.68
CA GLU A 101 21.07 -10.28 -6.95
C GLU A 101 20.42 -8.90 -6.90
N GLN A 102 19.23 -8.77 -6.31
CA GLN A 102 18.58 -7.45 -6.19
C GLN A 102 19.30 -6.54 -5.21
N MET A 103 19.74 -7.06 -4.05
CA MET A 103 20.51 -6.28 -3.06
C MET A 103 21.82 -5.75 -3.66
N ARG A 104 22.45 -6.51 -4.56
CA ARG A 104 23.65 -6.08 -5.30
C ARG A 104 23.36 -4.94 -6.26
N LYS A 105 22.22 -4.96 -6.98
CA LYS A 105 21.84 -3.89 -7.92
C LYS A 105 21.63 -2.56 -7.22
N ILE A 106 21.00 -2.58 -6.04
CA ILE A 106 20.78 -1.37 -5.23
C ILE A 106 22.00 -0.97 -4.39
N LYS A 107 23.09 -1.75 -4.44
CA LYS A 107 24.32 -1.51 -3.67
C LYS A 107 24.06 -1.34 -2.17
N ALA A 108 23.24 -2.25 -1.62
CA ALA A 108 22.86 -2.25 -0.21
C ALA A 108 24.10 -2.08 0.70
N PRO A 109 24.19 -0.99 1.49
CA PRO A 109 25.40 -0.64 2.24
C PRO A 109 25.64 -1.54 3.46
N VAL A 110 24.58 -1.77 4.23
CA VAL A 110 24.62 -2.43 5.52
C VAL A 110 23.26 -3.05 5.81
N VAL A 111 23.26 -4.16 6.55
CA VAL A 111 22.05 -4.82 7.03
C VAL A 111 22.19 -5.08 8.53
N ARG A 112 21.26 -4.55 9.33
CA ARG A 112 21.17 -4.88 10.77
C ARG A 112 20.42 -6.20 10.96
N TYR A 113 20.98 -7.13 11.74
CA TYR A 113 20.45 -8.46 12.08
C TYR A 113 21.06 -8.92 13.42
N PRO A 114 20.39 -9.75 14.26
CA PRO A 114 19.03 -10.32 14.15
C PRO A 114 17.98 -9.42 14.84
N GLY A 115 18.04 -8.13 14.53
CA GLY A 115 17.59 -7.04 15.42
C GLY A 115 16.08 -6.93 15.65
N GLY A 116 15.67 -5.74 16.09
CA GLY A 116 14.32 -5.53 16.61
C GLY A 116 14.16 -6.17 17.97
N CYS A 117 12.93 -6.44 18.38
CA CYS A 117 12.67 -7.01 19.70
C CYS A 117 13.18 -8.46 19.80
N PHE A 118 13.34 -9.18 18.67
CA PHE A 118 13.87 -10.55 18.68
C PHE A 118 15.25 -10.62 19.35
N ALA A 119 16.10 -9.64 19.06
CA ALA A 119 17.46 -9.60 19.59
C ALA A 119 17.52 -9.46 21.12
N ASP A 120 16.47 -8.92 21.76
CA ASP A 120 16.45 -8.69 23.21
C ASP A 120 16.37 -10.02 24.00
N SER A 121 15.82 -11.07 23.38
CA SER A 121 15.66 -12.41 23.97
C SER A 121 16.49 -13.50 23.28
N TYR A 122 17.34 -13.14 22.32
CA TYR A 122 18.09 -14.09 21.52
C TYR A 122 19.44 -14.46 22.16
N ASP A 123 19.68 -15.76 22.42
CA ASP A 123 21.01 -16.27 22.75
C ASP A 123 21.73 -16.68 21.46
N TRP A 124 22.80 -15.96 21.11
CA TRP A 124 23.58 -16.23 19.90
C TRP A 124 24.16 -17.64 19.84
N ARG A 125 24.35 -18.31 20.98
CA ARG A 125 24.85 -19.70 21.05
C ARG A 125 23.87 -20.68 20.44
N ASP A 126 22.57 -20.36 20.46
CA ASP A 126 21.54 -21.17 19.81
C ASP A 126 21.66 -21.15 18.27
N GLY A 127 22.34 -20.14 17.71
CA GLY A 127 22.53 -19.97 16.27
C GLY A 127 23.74 -20.68 15.65
N ILE A 128 24.59 -21.35 16.45
CA ILE A 128 25.86 -21.93 16.00
C ILE A 128 25.89 -23.46 16.15
N GLY A 129 26.91 -24.12 15.59
CA GLY A 129 27.06 -25.59 15.64
C GLY A 129 26.20 -26.35 14.62
N PRO A 130 26.18 -27.70 14.68
CA PRO A 130 25.37 -28.53 13.78
C PRO A 130 23.89 -28.15 13.85
N SER A 131 23.24 -27.97 12.69
CA SER A 131 21.87 -27.44 12.63
C SER A 131 20.84 -28.33 13.31
N ASP A 132 21.08 -29.64 13.35
CA ASP A 132 20.26 -30.66 14.01
C ASP A 132 20.38 -30.65 15.54
N GLN A 133 21.40 -29.99 16.09
CA GLN A 133 21.64 -29.87 17.53
C GLN A 133 21.24 -28.49 18.10
N ARG A 134 20.84 -27.55 17.25
CA ARG A 134 20.44 -26.21 17.68
C ARG A 134 19.07 -26.28 18.38
N PRO A 135 18.90 -25.63 19.55
CA PRO A 135 17.64 -25.68 20.26
C PRO A 135 16.57 -24.88 19.52
N ARG A 136 15.34 -25.39 19.58
CA ARG A 136 14.17 -24.62 19.13
C ARG A 136 13.76 -23.63 20.22
N ARG A 137 13.42 -22.42 19.81
CA ARG A 137 12.93 -21.35 20.69
C ARG A 137 11.58 -20.86 20.23
N THR A 138 10.75 -20.42 21.15
CA THR A 138 9.52 -19.70 20.84
C THR A 138 9.87 -18.28 20.41
N ASN A 139 9.15 -17.73 19.43
CA ASN A 139 9.23 -16.31 19.11
C ASN A 139 7.93 -15.61 19.50
N PHE A 140 8.06 -14.61 20.34
CA PHE A 140 6.94 -13.84 20.89
C PHE A 140 6.13 -13.10 19.80
N TRP A 141 6.67 -12.90 18.59
CA TRP A 141 5.92 -12.34 17.45
C TRP A 141 4.76 -13.22 16.96
N LEU A 142 4.81 -14.54 17.21
CA LEU A 142 3.81 -15.50 16.72
C LEU A 142 2.77 -15.88 17.78
N GLY A 143 2.75 -15.18 18.92
CA GLY A 143 1.91 -15.52 20.07
C GLY A 143 2.45 -16.73 20.84
N ALA A 144 2.11 -16.82 22.12
CA ALA A 144 2.51 -17.96 22.95
C ALA A 144 1.98 -19.27 22.33
N GLU A 145 2.86 -20.27 22.26
CA GLU A 145 2.51 -21.63 21.87
C GLU A 145 1.31 -22.13 22.68
N ASN A 146 0.41 -22.89 22.04
CA ASN A 146 -0.64 -23.62 22.75
C ASN A 146 -0.33 -25.12 22.78
N ASP A 147 -1.02 -25.87 23.62
CA ASP A 147 -0.80 -27.31 23.85
C ASP A 147 -0.95 -28.20 22.59
N LYS A 148 -1.43 -27.64 21.48
CA LYS A 148 -1.61 -28.34 20.19
C LYS A 148 -0.56 -27.92 19.15
N SER A 149 0.33 -26.99 19.48
CA SER A 149 1.44 -26.61 18.61
C SER A 149 2.33 -27.84 18.39
N PRO A 150 2.56 -28.28 17.15
CA PRO A 150 3.46 -29.40 16.90
C PRO A 150 4.86 -29.04 17.41
N ALA A 151 5.57 -30.01 18.01
CA ALA A 151 6.95 -29.84 18.48
C ALA A 151 7.92 -29.34 17.39
N SER A 152 7.48 -29.37 16.13
CA SER A 152 8.15 -28.85 14.93
C SER A 152 7.88 -27.37 14.61
N HIS A 153 7.77 -26.48 15.61
CA HIS A 153 7.73 -25.04 15.35
C HIS A 153 9.12 -24.43 15.17
N LYS A 154 9.20 -23.51 14.20
CA LYS A 154 10.41 -23.08 13.50
C LYS A 154 11.05 -21.83 14.15
N TYR A 155 12.25 -22.00 14.70
CA TYR A 155 13.47 -21.27 14.31
C TYR A 155 14.54 -22.30 14.00
#